data_AF-A0A1G0YBS9-F1
#
_entry.id   AF-A0A1G0YBS9-F1
#
_cell.length_a   1.000
_cell.length_b   1.000
_cell.length_c   1.000
_cell.angle_alpha   90.00
_cell.angle_beta   90.00
_cell.angle_gamma   90.00
#
_symmetry.space_group_name_H-M   'P 1'
#
loop_
_entity.id
_entity.type
_entity.pdbx_description
1 polymer ?
#
loop_
_entity_poly.entity_id
_entity_poly.type
_entity_poly.pdbx_seq_one_letter_code
_entity_poly.pdbx_strand_id
1 'polypeptide(L)'
;MPFGHQLSFVIACSFLIPQLASALTNRSAIAPCGGGWGSNTALQSFSSIGQGLLPGASENAEYIEFSGWANTFVMNASADRNQNGIPDENDPDDESDGIPDADELSGALFDPATATDPLLADSDFDDVSDQAEAAAGTNPRDQNSFFRLISLSRLLPNSRAIAWRAREGKTYELLTAATPRMLRNDPAVAGEYVGAFGIGLWKETLLVATNDTSVESERYWAVRLKQ
;
A
#
# COMPACT_ATOMS: atom_id res chain seq x y z
N MET A 1 -31.03 70.37 -29.58
CA MET A 1 -29.96 70.77 -30.51
C MET A 1 -28.83 69.74 -30.43
N PRO A 2 -28.12 69.49 -31.53
CA PRO A 2 -27.95 68.14 -32.08
C PRO A 2 -26.48 67.65 -32.20
N PHE A 3 -26.30 66.40 -32.65
CA PHE A 3 -25.09 65.75 -33.20
C PHE A 3 -23.86 65.66 -32.26
N GLY A 4 -22.97 64.66 -32.32
CA GLY A 4 -22.75 63.55 -33.23
C GLY A 4 -21.41 62.87 -32.88
N HIS A 5 -21.32 61.58 -33.23
CA HIS A 5 -20.15 60.78 -33.63
C HIS A 5 -18.75 60.95 -33.00
N GLN A 6 -18.30 59.83 -32.39
CA GLN A 6 -17.04 59.08 -32.58
C GLN A 6 -15.67 59.83 -32.58
N LEU A 7 -14.74 59.37 -31.71
CA LEU A 7 -13.49 58.68 -32.08
C LEU A 7 -12.62 58.32 -30.87
N SER A 8 -11.99 57.14 -30.96
CA SER A 8 -11.23 56.39 -29.96
C SER A 8 -9.82 56.92 -29.66
N PHE A 9 -9.24 56.57 -28.49
CA PHE A 9 -7.80 56.32 -28.35
C PHE A 9 -7.52 55.25 -27.26
N VAL A 10 -6.54 54.40 -27.56
CA VAL A 10 -6.13 53.16 -26.88
C VAL A 10 -4.94 53.41 -25.94
N ILE A 11 -4.87 52.75 -24.79
CA ILE A 11 -3.58 52.36 -24.18
C ILE A 11 -3.68 50.89 -23.70
N ALA A 12 -2.78 50.08 -24.25
CA ALA A 12 -2.58 48.68 -23.94
C ALA A 12 -1.79 48.50 -22.63
N CYS A 13 -2.08 47.44 -21.89
CA CYS A 13 -1.07 46.79 -21.05
C CYS A 13 -1.27 45.27 -21.14
N SER A 14 -0.33 44.64 -21.82
CA SER A 14 -0.26 43.21 -22.09
C SER A 14 0.30 42.45 -20.88
N PHE A 15 -0.23 41.27 -20.59
CA PHE A 15 0.59 40.15 -20.09
C PHE A 15 0.10 38.85 -20.74
N LEU A 16 1.01 38.20 -21.47
CA LEU A 16 0.89 36.80 -21.91
C LEU A 16 0.94 35.87 -20.69
N ILE A 17 0.03 34.89 -20.61
CA ILE A 17 0.37 33.48 -20.37
C ILE A 17 -0.66 32.61 -21.12
N PRO A 18 -0.29 31.81 -22.13
CA PRO A 18 -1.17 30.76 -22.63
C PRO A 18 -1.03 29.55 -21.70
N GLN A 19 -2.03 29.31 -20.85
CA GLN A 19 -2.23 27.98 -20.29
C GLN A 19 -3.33 27.31 -21.11
N LEU A 20 -2.90 26.43 -22.02
CA LEU A 20 -3.74 25.37 -22.55
C LEU A 20 -4.10 24.44 -21.39
N ALA A 21 -5.11 24.80 -20.62
CA ALA A 21 -5.92 23.82 -19.92
C ALA A 21 -7.16 23.64 -20.79
N SER A 22 -7.21 22.55 -21.57
CA SER A 22 -8.48 22.10 -22.13
C SER A 22 -9.36 21.77 -20.93
N ALA A 23 -10.23 22.70 -20.56
CA ALA A 23 -11.31 22.40 -19.64
C ALA A 23 -12.16 21.32 -20.33
N LEU A 24 -11.99 20.07 -19.90
CA LEU A 24 -12.91 18.97 -20.18
C LEU A 24 -14.28 19.42 -19.67
N THR A 25 -15.03 20.07 -20.56
CA THR A 25 -16.39 20.48 -20.28
C THR A 25 -17.21 19.22 -20.49
N ASN A 26 -17.36 18.42 -19.43
CA ASN A 26 -18.27 17.28 -19.42
C ASN A 26 -19.70 17.83 -19.55
N ARG A 27 -20.15 18.01 -20.79
CA ARG A 27 -21.55 18.23 -21.12
C ARG A 27 -22.21 16.86 -21.20
N SER A 28 -22.68 16.35 -20.07
CA SER A 28 -23.62 15.24 -20.05
C SER A 28 -24.95 15.73 -20.61
N ALA A 29 -25.13 15.58 -21.93
CA ALA A 29 -26.44 15.69 -22.56
C ALA A 29 -27.16 14.35 -22.37
N ILE A 30 -28.19 14.32 -21.51
CA ILE A 30 -29.07 13.17 -21.38
C ILE A 30 -29.91 13.11 -22.66
N ALA A 31 -29.62 12.14 -23.53
CA ALA A 31 -30.43 11.84 -24.70
C ALA A 31 -31.83 11.37 -24.26
N PRO A 32 -32.92 11.82 -24.91
CA PRO A 32 -34.26 11.29 -24.64
C PRO A 32 -34.29 9.80 -25.02
N CYS A 33 -34.60 8.95 -24.05
CA CYS A 33 -34.52 7.50 -24.13
C CYS A 33 -35.79 6.87 -24.75
N GLY A 34 -35.58 5.80 -25.53
CA GLY A 34 -36.63 4.90 -26.02
C GLY A 34 -36.29 3.45 -25.66
N GLY A 35 -37.31 2.63 -25.46
CA GLY A 35 -37.18 1.21 -25.13
C GLY A 35 -38.41 0.42 -25.58
N GLY A 36 -38.24 -0.90 -25.76
CA GLY A 36 -39.27 -1.79 -26.30
C GLY A 36 -39.41 -3.06 -25.48
N TRP A 37 -40.60 -3.64 -25.51
CA TRP A 37 -40.91 -4.91 -24.86
C TRP A 37 -41.21 -5.97 -25.90
N GLY A 38 -40.57 -7.14 -25.78
CA GLY A 38 -40.83 -8.31 -26.61
C GLY A 38 -40.97 -9.55 -25.74
N SER A 39 -41.99 -10.36 -25.99
CA SER A 39 -42.19 -11.63 -25.29
C SER A 39 -42.57 -12.76 -26.25
N ASN A 40 -42.15 -13.97 -25.91
CA ASN A 40 -42.70 -15.21 -26.43
C ASN A 40 -42.88 -16.23 -25.29
N THR A 41 -43.32 -17.44 -25.64
CA THR A 41 -43.64 -18.51 -24.67
C THR A 41 -42.43 -19.07 -23.92
N ALA A 42 -41.20 -18.71 -24.31
CA ALA A 42 -39.97 -19.19 -23.70
C ALA A 42 -39.14 -18.08 -23.02
N LEU A 43 -39.23 -16.84 -23.49
CA LEU A 43 -38.44 -15.72 -22.97
C LEU A 43 -39.21 -14.40 -23.04
N GLN A 44 -38.94 -13.54 -22.06
CA GLN A 44 -39.27 -12.12 -22.10
C GLN A 44 -37.97 -11.33 -22.21
N SER A 45 -37.94 -10.36 -23.10
CA SER A 45 -36.79 -9.47 -23.29
C SER A 45 -37.25 -8.02 -23.20
N PHE A 46 -36.53 -7.23 -22.41
CA PHE A 46 -36.65 -5.78 -22.40
C PHE A 46 -35.38 -5.16 -22.97
N SER A 47 -35.53 -4.06 -23.70
CA SER A 47 -34.41 -3.17 -24.00
C SER A 47 -34.69 -1.79 -23.44
N SER A 48 -33.75 -1.26 -22.65
CA SER A 48 -33.78 0.11 -22.17
C SER A 48 -32.39 0.71 -22.26
N ILE A 49 -32.26 1.90 -22.83
CA ILE A 49 -31.09 2.76 -22.66
C ILE A 49 -31.54 3.95 -21.83
N GLY A 50 -31.09 4.06 -20.57
CA GLY A 50 -31.43 5.17 -19.66
C GLY A 50 -32.84 5.09 -19.08
N GLN A 51 -32.97 4.65 -17.83
CA GLN A 51 -34.26 4.45 -17.19
C GLN A 51 -34.69 5.71 -16.41
N GLY A 52 -35.87 6.24 -16.72
CA GLY A 52 -36.58 7.26 -15.94
C GLY A 52 -37.91 6.71 -15.42
N LEU A 53 -37.92 5.50 -14.86
CA LEU A 53 -39.12 4.89 -14.27
C LEU A 53 -39.16 5.14 -12.75
N LEU A 54 -40.37 5.40 -12.25
CA LEU A 54 -40.68 5.49 -10.82
C LEU A 54 -40.38 4.14 -10.14
N PRO A 55 -39.92 4.15 -8.88
CA PRO A 55 -39.49 2.94 -8.17
C PRO A 55 -40.66 1.97 -8.00
N GLY A 56 -40.65 0.91 -8.80
CA GLY A 56 -41.48 -0.27 -8.61
C GLY A 56 -40.54 -1.47 -8.51
N ALA A 57 -40.48 -2.09 -7.33
CA ALA A 57 -39.72 -3.32 -7.13
C ALA A 57 -40.36 -4.43 -7.96
N SER A 58 -39.54 -5.14 -8.74
CA SER A 58 -39.90 -6.46 -9.24
C SER A 58 -39.47 -7.45 -8.17
N GLU A 59 -40.41 -8.22 -7.62
CA GLU A 59 -40.16 -9.14 -6.51
C GLU A 59 -40.60 -10.56 -6.88
N ASN A 60 -39.80 -11.55 -6.49
CA ASN A 60 -40.25 -12.93 -6.33
C ASN A 60 -39.90 -13.43 -4.91
N ALA A 61 -40.18 -14.70 -4.61
CA ALA A 61 -40.00 -15.25 -3.26
C ALA A 61 -38.53 -15.29 -2.77
N GLU A 62 -37.56 -15.03 -3.65
CA GLU A 62 -36.13 -15.17 -3.38
C GLU A 62 -35.33 -13.88 -3.66
N TYR A 63 -35.85 -12.96 -4.49
CA TYR A 63 -35.13 -11.76 -4.92
C TYR A 63 -36.04 -10.53 -5.04
N ILE A 64 -35.47 -9.37 -4.70
CA ILE A 64 -36.02 -8.03 -4.92
C ILE A 64 -35.10 -7.31 -5.90
N GLU A 65 -35.62 -6.97 -7.08
CA GLU A 65 -34.91 -6.12 -8.04
C GLU A 65 -35.25 -4.65 -7.76
N PHE A 66 -34.27 -3.91 -7.25
CA PHE A 66 -34.37 -2.46 -7.12
C PHE A 66 -34.09 -1.82 -8.49
N SER A 67 -35.09 -1.14 -9.05
CA SER A 67 -34.87 -0.28 -10.23
C SER A 67 -33.95 0.88 -9.84
N GLY A 68 -32.70 0.78 -10.27
CA GLY A 68 -31.60 1.72 -10.06
C GLY A 68 -30.52 1.43 -11.10
N TRP A 69 -29.60 2.37 -11.31
CA TRP A 69 -28.56 2.29 -12.35
C TRP A 69 -28.00 0.88 -12.45
N ALA A 70 -27.94 0.31 -13.66
CA ALA A 70 -26.99 -0.75 -13.92
C ALA A 70 -25.66 -0.24 -13.36
N ASN A 71 -25.18 -0.86 -12.29
CA ASN A 71 -23.89 -0.50 -11.73
C ASN A 71 -22.88 -0.95 -12.77
N THR A 72 -22.57 -0.06 -13.72
CA THR A 72 -21.54 -0.29 -14.72
C THR A 72 -20.23 -0.12 -14.00
N PHE A 73 -19.77 -1.18 -13.35
CA PHE A 73 -18.38 -1.29 -12.95
C PHE A 73 -17.54 -1.24 -14.23
N VAL A 74 -16.72 -0.20 -14.36
CA VAL A 74 -15.69 -0.16 -15.40
C VAL A 74 -14.55 -0.99 -14.85
N MET A 75 -14.52 -2.28 -15.19
CA MET A 75 -13.37 -3.15 -14.93
C MET A 75 -12.30 -2.81 -15.97
N ASN A 76 -11.10 -2.52 -15.51
CA ASN A 76 -9.93 -2.41 -16.34
C ASN A 76 -9.28 -3.80 -16.45
N ALA A 77 -9.86 -4.68 -17.27
CA ALA A 77 -9.33 -6.02 -17.51
C ALA A 77 -7.90 -6.04 -18.14
N SER A 78 -7.28 -4.88 -18.38
CA SER A 78 -5.87 -4.76 -18.78
C SER A 78 -4.93 -4.39 -17.63
N ALA A 79 -5.45 -4.11 -16.44
CA ALA A 79 -4.68 -4.02 -15.21
C ALA A 79 -4.36 -5.46 -14.76
N ASP A 80 -3.08 -5.77 -14.67
CA ASP A 80 -2.50 -7.07 -14.29
C ASP A 80 -1.09 -6.73 -13.76
N ARG A 81 -1.03 -6.37 -12.47
CA ARG A 81 0.10 -5.71 -11.83
C ARG A 81 1.31 -6.64 -11.76
N ASN A 82 1.09 -7.90 -11.40
CA ASN A 82 2.12 -8.93 -11.32
C ASN A 82 2.34 -9.69 -12.66
N GLN A 83 1.53 -9.42 -13.70
CA GLN A 83 1.60 -10.05 -15.02
C GLN A 83 1.38 -11.57 -15.01
N ASN A 84 0.56 -12.07 -14.08
CA ASN A 84 0.27 -13.49 -13.95
C ASN A 84 -0.89 -13.95 -14.88
N GLY A 85 -1.55 -13.02 -15.57
CA GLY A 85 -2.66 -13.28 -16.49
C GLY A 85 -4.04 -13.27 -15.83
N ILE A 86 -4.12 -12.90 -14.55
CA ILE A 86 -5.35 -12.62 -13.81
C ILE A 86 -5.45 -11.09 -13.71
N PRO A 87 -6.55 -10.47 -14.15
CA PRO A 87 -6.71 -9.03 -13.99
C PRO A 87 -6.83 -8.66 -12.51
N ASP A 88 -6.29 -7.51 -12.12
CA ASP A 88 -6.24 -7.01 -10.73
C ASP A 88 -7.62 -7.12 -10.03
N GLU A 89 -8.72 -6.83 -10.73
CA GLU A 89 -10.06 -6.91 -10.09
C GLU A 89 -10.51 -8.34 -9.69
N ASN A 90 -9.78 -9.38 -10.12
CA ASN A 90 -10.02 -10.78 -9.77
C ASN A 90 -8.78 -11.47 -9.17
N ASP A 91 -7.67 -10.76 -9.01
CA ASP A 91 -6.49 -11.27 -8.31
C ASP A 91 -6.65 -10.92 -6.82
N PRO A 92 -6.48 -11.88 -5.89
CA PRO A 92 -6.52 -11.58 -4.45
C PRO A 92 -5.21 -11.03 -3.87
N ASP A 93 -4.14 -10.94 -4.67
CA ASP A 93 -2.78 -10.46 -4.32
C ASP A 93 -2.14 -9.87 -5.60
N ASP A 94 -2.52 -8.64 -5.91
CA ASP A 94 -2.27 -7.93 -7.18
C ASP A 94 -0.77 -7.83 -7.52
N GLU A 95 0.10 -7.69 -6.53
CA GLU A 95 1.57 -7.61 -6.64
C GLU A 95 2.30 -8.92 -6.37
N SER A 96 1.61 -9.95 -5.86
CA SER A 96 2.18 -11.24 -5.48
C SER A 96 3.31 -11.14 -4.44
N ASP A 97 3.18 -10.23 -3.46
CA ASP A 97 4.15 -10.10 -2.36
C ASP A 97 3.87 -11.09 -1.21
N GLY A 98 2.72 -11.76 -1.28
CA GLY A 98 2.27 -12.75 -0.30
C GLY A 98 1.47 -12.16 0.85
N ILE A 99 1.01 -10.91 0.74
CA ILE A 99 -0.10 -10.35 1.52
C ILE A 99 -1.33 -10.21 0.60
N PRO A 100 -2.51 -10.72 0.98
CA PRO A 100 -3.72 -10.46 0.20
C PRO A 100 -4.17 -9.00 0.28
N ASP A 101 -4.72 -8.44 -0.80
CA ASP A 101 -5.14 -7.01 -0.87
C ASP A 101 -6.09 -6.62 0.28
N ALA A 102 -6.94 -7.55 0.72
CA ALA A 102 -7.87 -7.32 1.83
C ALA A 102 -7.15 -7.10 3.17
N ASP A 103 -6.05 -7.82 3.40
CA ASP A 103 -5.21 -7.70 4.59
C ASP A 103 -4.39 -6.41 4.53
N GLU A 104 -3.93 -6.02 3.34
CA GLU A 104 -3.27 -4.74 3.11
C GLU A 104 -4.19 -3.54 3.31
N LEU A 105 -5.38 -3.55 2.72
CA LEU A 105 -6.37 -2.48 2.88
C LEU A 105 -6.83 -2.34 4.34
N SER A 106 -6.92 -3.45 5.07
CA SER A 106 -7.28 -3.44 6.50
C SER A 106 -6.10 -3.07 7.40
N GLY A 107 -4.87 -3.35 6.95
CA GLY A 107 -3.65 -3.22 7.73
C GLY A 107 -3.56 -4.20 8.90
N ALA A 108 -4.36 -5.26 8.91
CA ALA A 108 -4.54 -6.13 10.08
C ALA A 108 -3.31 -6.97 10.43
N LEU A 109 -2.36 -7.13 9.49
CA LEU A 109 -1.08 -7.80 9.74
C LEU A 109 -0.13 -6.97 10.60
N PHE A 110 -0.37 -5.67 10.69
CA PHE A 110 0.45 -4.75 11.44
C PHE A 110 -0.18 -4.41 12.78
N ASP A 111 0.68 -4.10 13.75
CA ASP A 111 0.28 -3.55 15.04
C ASP A 111 1.12 -2.27 15.26
N PRO A 112 0.53 -1.07 15.33
CA PRO A 112 -0.88 -0.79 15.09
C PRO A 112 -1.30 -1.15 13.66
N ALA A 113 -2.60 -1.40 13.47
CA ALA A 113 -3.15 -1.68 12.14
C ALA A 113 -2.80 -0.54 11.18
N THR A 114 -2.10 -0.88 10.10
CA THR A 114 -1.51 0.08 9.17
C THR A 114 -1.71 -0.45 7.76
N ALA A 115 -2.54 0.23 6.98
CA ALA A 115 -2.87 -0.21 5.64
C ALA A 115 -1.71 0.04 4.67
N THR A 116 -1.45 -0.91 3.79
CA THR A 116 -0.45 -0.85 2.69
C THR A 116 -1.16 -0.60 1.35
N ASP A 117 -0.39 -0.48 0.26
CA ASP A 117 -0.91 -0.26 -1.09
C ASP A 117 -0.90 -1.60 -1.85
N PRO A 118 -2.06 -2.20 -2.15
CA PRO A 118 -2.13 -3.50 -2.83
C PRO A 118 -1.59 -3.54 -4.25
N LEU A 119 -1.07 -2.44 -4.77
CA LEU A 119 -0.40 -2.45 -6.07
C LEU A 119 1.11 -2.40 -5.89
N LEU A 120 1.63 -2.46 -4.67
CA LEU A 120 3.01 -2.19 -4.31
C LEU A 120 3.47 -3.10 -3.18
N ALA A 121 4.29 -4.08 -3.54
CA ALA A 121 4.98 -4.95 -2.59
C ALA A 121 5.86 -4.23 -1.54
N ASP A 122 6.17 -2.95 -1.75
CA ASP A 122 6.94 -2.07 -0.84
C ASP A 122 6.23 -0.71 -0.85
N SER A 123 5.41 -0.48 0.17
CA SER A 123 4.47 0.64 0.24
C SER A 123 5.13 1.99 0.51
N ASP A 124 6.33 2.01 1.07
CA ASP A 124 7.05 3.23 1.39
C ASP A 124 8.36 3.42 0.60
N PHE A 125 8.71 2.48 -0.27
CA PHE A 125 9.82 2.51 -1.22
C PHE A 125 11.19 2.52 -0.56
N ASP A 126 11.36 1.65 0.43
CA ASP A 126 12.53 1.58 1.28
C ASP A 126 13.43 0.35 0.99
N ASP A 127 13.06 -0.40 -0.05
CA ASP A 127 13.63 -1.67 -0.53
C ASP A 127 13.35 -2.86 0.40
N VAL A 128 12.42 -2.74 1.36
CA VAL A 128 11.90 -3.85 2.16
C VAL A 128 10.41 -4.04 1.85
N SER A 129 10.01 -5.30 1.62
CA SER A 129 8.61 -5.56 1.29
C SER A 129 7.70 -5.50 2.51
N ASP A 130 6.44 -5.14 2.28
CA ASP A 130 5.41 -5.03 3.33
C ASP A 130 5.29 -6.35 4.10
N GLN A 131 5.39 -7.50 3.41
CA GLN A 131 5.45 -8.82 4.04
C GLN A 131 6.64 -8.99 5.00
N ALA A 132 7.84 -8.54 4.60
CA ALA A 132 9.04 -8.65 5.43
C ALA A 132 8.95 -7.74 6.66
N GLU A 133 8.34 -6.58 6.50
CA GLU A 133 8.07 -5.64 7.58
C GLU A 133 7.03 -6.15 8.57
N ALA A 134 5.95 -6.75 8.08
CA ALA A 134 4.95 -7.41 8.93
C ALA A 134 5.59 -8.49 9.80
N ALA A 135 6.48 -9.29 9.22
CA ALA A 135 7.26 -10.29 9.96
C ALA A 135 8.20 -9.64 10.98
N ALA A 136 8.90 -8.57 10.60
CA ALA A 136 9.83 -7.83 11.46
C ALA A 136 9.14 -7.00 12.56
N GLY A 137 7.87 -6.67 12.35
CA GLY A 137 7.10 -5.73 13.16
C GLY A 137 7.51 -4.27 12.95
N THR A 138 7.99 -3.89 11.77
CA THR A 138 8.34 -2.51 11.40
C THR A 138 7.19 -1.81 10.68
N ASN A 139 7.31 -0.49 10.48
CA ASN A 139 6.25 0.35 9.94
C ASN A 139 6.33 0.48 8.41
N PRO A 140 5.38 -0.09 7.64
CA PRO A 140 5.42 -0.12 6.17
C PRO A 140 5.03 1.19 5.49
N ARG A 141 5.04 2.28 6.25
CA ARG A 141 4.69 3.64 5.82
C ARG A 141 5.74 4.64 6.29
N ASP A 142 6.87 4.18 6.80
CA ASP A 142 7.99 5.00 7.25
C ASP A 142 9.31 4.37 6.83
N GLN A 143 9.89 4.92 5.77
CA GLN A 143 11.21 4.64 5.20
C GLN A 143 12.40 4.71 6.17
N ASN A 144 12.18 4.95 7.47
CA ASN A 144 13.21 4.91 8.51
C ASN A 144 12.97 3.78 9.53
N SER A 145 11.85 3.08 9.44
CA SER A 145 11.45 1.98 10.30
C SER A 145 11.87 0.67 9.65
N PHE A 146 13.13 0.28 9.89
CA PHE A 146 13.62 -1.02 9.42
C PHE A 146 14.29 -1.82 10.50
N PHE A 147 14.23 -3.14 10.33
CA PHE A 147 15.06 -4.05 11.10
C PHE A 147 16.51 -4.02 10.58
N ARG A 148 17.36 -3.24 11.25
CA ARG A 148 18.78 -3.14 10.92
C ARG A 148 19.70 -3.05 12.13
N LEU A 149 20.93 -3.52 11.92
CA LEU A 149 22.06 -3.20 12.78
C LEU A 149 22.40 -1.70 12.67
N ILE A 150 22.45 -1.03 13.82
CA ILE A 150 22.74 0.41 13.91
C ILE A 150 24.22 0.64 14.17
N SER A 151 24.83 -0.15 15.05
CA SER A 151 26.25 0.01 15.35
C SER A 151 26.91 -1.28 15.82
N LEU A 152 28.21 -1.38 15.51
CA LEU A 152 29.14 -2.37 16.04
C LEU A 152 30.36 -1.63 16.56
N SER A 153 30.46 -1.44 17.88
CA SER A 153 31.53 -0.65 18.50
C SER A 153 32.38 -1.48 19.47
N ARG A 154 33.65 -1.12 19.63
CA ARG A 154 34.53 -1.73 20.64
C ARG A 154 34.39 -0.94 21.94
N LEU A 155 34.03 -1.60 23.04
CA LEU A 155 33.89 -0.96 24.36
C LEU A 155 35.17 -1.10 25.19
N LEU A 156 35.69 -2.33 25.27
CA LEU A 156 36.92 -2.71 25.96
C LEU A 156 37.76 -3.54 24.98
N PRO A 157 39.06 -3.81 25.26
CA PRO A 157 39.92 -4.58 24.36
C PRO A 157 39.24 -5.85 23.83
N ASN A 158 38.51 -6.51 24.73
CA ASN A 158 37.82 -7.77 24.51
C ASN A 158 36.30 -7.65 24.50
N SER A 159 35.70 -6.46 24.37
CA SER A 159 34.23 -6.35 24.36
C SER A 159 33.73 -5.58 23.15
N ARG A 160 32.60 -6.04 22.61
CA ARG A 160 31.87 -5.39 21.52
C ARG A 160 30.48 -5.03 22.00
N ALA A 161 30.04 -3.82 21.65
CA ALA A 161 28.64 -3.42 21.71
C ALA A 161 28.03 -3.54 20.32
N ILE A 162 26.95 -4.29 20.22
CA ILE A 162 26.16 -4.44 19.01
C ILE A 162 24.79 -3.82 19.31
N ALA A 163 24.40 -2.83 18.53
CA ALA A 163 23.11 -2.15 18.67
C ALA A 163 22.27 -2.32 17.41
N TRP A 164 20.97 -2.55 17.57
CA TRP A 164 20.02 -2.70 16.46
C TRP A 164 18.65 -2.10 16.83
N ARG A 165 17.87 -1.76 15.81
CA ARG A 165 16.48 -1.32 15.99
C ARG A 165 15.62 -2.54 16.30
N ALA A 166 14.86 -2.45 17.37
CA ALA A 166 14.03 -3.52 17.89
C ALA A 166 12.62 -2.98 18.20
N ARG A 167 11.72 -3.89 18.51
CA ARG A 167 10.35 -3.59 18.90
C ARG A 167 10.00 -4.24 20.23
N GLU A 168 9.25 -3.53 21.06
CA GLU A 168 8.81 -4.04 22.35
C GLU A 168 8.05 -5.37 22.22
N GLY A 169 8.34 -6.31 23.12
CA GLY A 169 7.69 -7.62 23.18
C GLY A 169 8.20 -8.65 22.17
N LYS A 170 8.98 -8.23 21.16
CA LYS A 170 9.65 -9.13 20.22
C LYS A 170 10.96 -9.66 20.80
N THR A 171 11.29 -10.92 20.48
CA THR A 171 12.51 -11.58 20.95
C THR A 171 13.52 -11.68 19.81
N TYR A 172 14.78 -11.37 20.09
CA TYR A 172 15.87 -11.31 19.14
C TYR A 172 17.00 -12.24 19.57
N GLU A 173 17.56 -12.97 18.62
CA GLU A 173 18.76 -13.78 18.81
C GLU A 173 19.96 -13.06 18.22
N LEU A 174 20.97 -12.84 19.04
CA LEU A 174 22.29 -12.40 18.57
C LEU A 174 23.06 -13.63 18.11
N LEU A 175 23.44 -13.64 16.84
CA LEU A 175 24.15 -14.72 16.19
C LEU A 175 25.63 -14.37 16.01
N THR A 176 26.51 -15.35 16.15
CA THR A 176 27.96 -15.19 15.97
C THR A 176 28.57 -16.35 15.20
N ALA A 177 29.56 -16.07 14.36
CA ALA A 177 30.32 -17.09 13.64
C ALA A 177 31.74 -16.63 13.31
N ALA A 178 32.62 -17.60 13.03
CA ALA A 178 34.00 -17.33 12.61
C ALA A 178 34.12 -16.91 11.13
N THR A 179 33.10 -17.20 10.30
CA THR A 179 33.09 -16.82 8.87
C THR A 179 31.69 -16.39 8.43
N PRO A 180 31.56 -15.58 7.37
CA PRO A 180 30.25 -15.18 6.84
C PRO A 180 29.41 -16.37 6.36
N ARG A 181 30.06 -17.41 5.81
CA ARG A 181 29.38 -18.62 5.36
C ARG A 181 28.76 -19.40 6.53
N MET A 182 29.50 -19.53 7.63
CA MET A 182 28.96 -20.14 8.84
C MET A 182 27.83 -19.30 9.45
N LEU A 183 27.96 -17.96 9.43
CA LEU A 183 26.90 -17.08 9.92
C LEU A 183 25.57 -17.31 9.19
N ARG A 184 25.61 -17.60 7.88
CA ARG A 184 24.42 -17.87 7.08
C ARG A 184 23.86 -19.29 7.28
N ASN A 185 24.74 -20.28 7.43
CA ASN A 185 24.33 -21.69 7.34
C ASN A 185 24.18 -22.38 8.70
N ASP A 186 25.02 -22.02 9.68
CA ASP A 186 25.09 -22.66 10.99
C ASP A 186 25.69 -21.67 12.03
N PRO A 187 24.98 -20.58 12.36
CA PRO A 187 25.45 -19.61 13.33
C PRO A 187 25.30 -20.13 14.76
N ALA A 188 26.24 -19.77 15.63
CA ALA A 188 26.07 -19.96 17.07
C ALA A 188 25.22 -18.84 17.67
N VAL A 189 24.29 -19.17 18.56
CA VAL A 189 23.52 -18.17 19.32
C VAL A 189 24.39 -17.65 20.46
N ALA A 190 24.71 -16.36 20.42
CA ALA A 190 25.49 -15.66 21.43
C ALA A 190 24.63 -15.17 22.61
N GLY A 191 23.35 -14.92 22.38
CA GLY A 191 22.41 -14.49 23.41
C GLY A 191 21.02 -14.20 22.86
N GLU A 192 20.04 -14.14 23.76
CA GLU A 192 18.66 -13.76 23.45
C GLU A 192 18.32 -12.45 24.16
N TYR A 193 17.60 -11.57 23.48
CA TYR A 193 17.26 -10.24 23.94
C TYR A 193 15.80 -9.95 23.62
N VAL A 194 15.05 -9.44 24.59
CA VAL A 194 13.65 -9.05 24.40
C VAL A 194 13.60 -7.53 24.31
N GLY A 195 12.90 -7.01 23.30
CA GLY A 195 12.63 -5.58 23.17
C GLY A 195 11.81 -5.09 24.35
N ALA A 196 12.33 -4.10 25.06
CA ALA A 196 11.66 -3.49 26.20
C ALA A 196 11.62 -1.96 26.05
N PHE A 197 10.65 -1.33 26.69
CA PHE A 197 10.49 0.13 26.75
C PHE A 197 10.38 0.78 25.37
N GLY A 198 9.49 0.24 24.52
CA GLY A 198 9.25 0.81 23.20
C GLY A 198 8.65 2.21 23.29
N ILE A 199 9.00 3.05 22.33
CA ILE A 199 8.47 4.41 22.22
C ILE A 199 7.61 4.57 20.97
N GLY A 200 6.64 5.49 21.03
CA GLY A 200 5.72 5.75 19.93
C GLY A 200 4.67 4.64 19.75
N LEU A 201 3.88 4.76 18.69
CA LEU A 201 2.81 3.81 18.37
C LEU A 201 3.35 2.43 18.02
N TRP A 202 4.46 2.41 17.27
CA TRP A 202 5.15 1.18 16.84
C TRP A 202 6.03 0.54 17.90
N LYS A 203 6.10 1.15 19.10
CA LYS A 203 6.89 0.68 20.26
C LYS A 203 8.32 0.30 19.87
N GLU A 204 8.94 1.13 19.05
CA GLU A 204 10.31 0.92 18.62
C GLU A 204 11.27 1.20 19.77
N THR A 205 12.37 0.46 19.83
CA THR A 205 13.38 0.58 20.88
C THR A 205 14.77 0.29 20.33
N LEU A 206 15.80 0.73 21.05
CA LEU A 206 17.19 0.43 20.76
C LEU A 206 17.66 -0.66 21.72
N LEU A 207 17.96 -1.84 21.19
CA LEU A 207 18.63 -2.88 21.97
C LEU A 207 20.14 -2.79 21.77
N VAL A 208 20.88 -2.99 22.86
CA VAL A 208 22.33 -3.04 22.88
C VAL A 208 22.76 -4.33 23.57
N ALA A 209 23.39 -5.22 22.82
CA ALA A 209 24.08 -6.38 23.36
C ALA A 209 25.54 -6.04 23.61
N THR A 210 26.04 -6.38 24.79
CA THR A 210 27.47 -6.45 25.05
C THR A 210 27.90 -7.90 25.04
N ASN A 211 28.93 -8.21 24.27
CA ASN A 211 29.56 -9.52 24.30
C ASN A 211 31.05 -9.39 24.62
N ASP A 212 31.51 -10.20 25.57
CA ASP A 212 32.92 -10.38 25.89
C ASP A 212 33.56 -11.31 24.85
N THR A 213 34.09 -10.69 23.80
CA THR A 213 35.00 -11.32 22.85
C THR A 213 36.40 -11.49 23.49
N SER A 214 36.48 -12.22 24.60
CA SER A 214 37.75 -12.63 25.24
C SER A 214 38.64 -13.51 24.34
N VAL A 215 38.19 -13.80 23.12
CA VAL A 215 38.92 -14.53 22.10
C VAL A 215 39.31 -13.55 20.99
N GLU A 216 40.62 -13.35 20.79
CA GLU A 216 41.25 -12.43 19.82
C GLU A 216 40.95 -12.73 18.33
N SER A 217 40.07 -13.67 18.03
CA SER A 217 39.67 -14.03 16.67
C SER A 217 38.61 -13.08 16.12
N GLU A 218 38.78 -12.65 14.87
CA GLU A 218 37.73 -11.95 14.11
C GLU A 218 36.42 -12.77 14.12
N ARG A 219 35.30 -12.11 14.43
CA ARG A 219 33.97 -12.73 14.47
C ARG A 219 32.96 -11.88 13.71
N TYR A 220 32.04 -12.57 13.06
CA TYR A 220 30.90 -11.98 12.37
C TYR A 220 29.66 -12.09 13.24
N TRP A 221 28.78 -11.10 13.10
CA TRP A 221 27.57 -10.97 13.91
C TRP A 221 26.36 -10.75 13.01
N ALA A 222 25.23 -11.30 13.41
CA ALA A 222 23.93 -11.01 12.85
C ALA A 222 22.91 -10.96 13.98
N VAL A 223 21.78 -10.31 13.73
CA VAL A 223 20.63 -10.35 14.62
C VAL A 223 19.50 -10.99 13.84
N ARG A 224 18.79 -11.92 14.47
CA ARG A 224 17.61 -12.57 13.92
C ARG A 224 16.43 -12.32 14.85
N LEU A 225 15.27 -12.02 14.27
CA LEU A 225 14.02 -12.04 15.03
C LEU A 225 13.60 -13.50 15.26
N LYS A 226 13.31 -13.85 16.50
CA LYS A 226 12.81 -15.18 16.89
C LYS A 226 11.29 -15.17 16.68
N GLN A 227 10.83 -15.94 15.68
CA GLN A 227 9.42 -16.13 15.36
C GLN A 227 8.70 -16.94 16.45
#